data_AF-A0A7L2TVJ8-F1
#
_entry.id   AF-A0A7L2TVJ8-F1
#
_cell.length_a   1.000
_cell.length_b   1.000
_cell.length_c   1.000
_cell.angle_alpha   90.00
_cell.angle_beta   90.00
_cell.angle_gamma   90.00
#
_symmetry.space_group_name_H-M   'P 1'
#
loop_
_entity.id
_entity.type
_entity.pdbx_description
1 polymer ?
#
loop_
_entity_poly.entity_id
_entity_poly.type
_entity_poly.pdbx_seq_one_letter_code
_entity_poly.pdbx_strand_id
1 'polypeptide(L)'
;LDLSNCSLHSIPPGLAKATTAIVLDLTENPLTTLPDGSFLGFIHLQSLAVPLMLECPGGSDAWQDVTVDGSSRLCQGQRNPCNSSVELAWPCPENSVCAADGPGFVQCLCDSPFHGYKCLREGTFPMLLFGGILGTATVSLSLLLWGTQRRKAKTP
;
A
#
# COMPACT_ATOMS: atom_id res chain seq x y z
N LEU A 1 -17.75 9.34 3.71
CA LEU A 1 -16.90 10.55 3.61
C LEU A 1 -17.47 11.36 2.47
N ASP A 2 -18.12 12.47 2.81
CA ASP A 2 -18.72 13.35 1.83
C ASP A 2 -17.74 14.48 1.53
N LEU A 3 -17.29 14.57 0.28
CA LEU A 3 -16.45 15.63 -0.25
C LEU A 3 -17.15 16.29 -1.45
N SER A 4 -18.48 16.18 -1.54
CA SER A 4 -19.26 16.84 -2.58
C SER A 4 -19.12 18.37 -2.46
N ASN A 5 -19.14 19.04 -3.61
CA ASN A 5 -19.16 20.52 -3.69
C ASN A 5 -18.08 21.23 -2.85
N CYS A 6 -16.87 20.66 -2.84
CA CYS A 6 -15.72 21.18 -2.09
C CYS A 6 -14.78 22.02 -2.96
N SER A 7 -15.18 22.35 -4.19
CA SER A 7 -14.33 23.04 -5.19
C SER A 7 -13.00 22.32 -5.46
N LEU A 8 -12.99 21.00 -5.41
CA LEU A 8 -11.79 20.18 -5.63
C LEU A 8 -11.44 20.11 -7.12
N HIS A 9 -10.25 20.61 -7.47
CA HIS A 9 -9.70 20.47 -8.82
C HIS A 9 -8.86 19.21 -9.01
N SER A 10 -8.47 18.57 -7.92
CA SER A 10 -7.74 17.31 -7.90
C SER A 10 -8.08 16.52 -6.63
N ILE A 11 -7.74 15.23 -6.63
CA ILE A 11 -7.88 14.40 -5.44
C ILE A 11 -6.95 14.90 -4.34
N PRO A 12 -7.45 15.22 -3.13
CA PRO A 12 -6.61 15.76 -2.08
C PRO A 12 -5.62 14.69 -1.60
N PRO A 13 -4.33 15.03 -1.37
CA PRO A 13 -3.31 14.07 -0.96
C PRO A 13 -3.61 13.41 0.40
N GLY A 14 -4.43 14.06 1.23
CA GLY A 14 -4.91 13.49 2.50
C GLY A 14 -5.92 12.35 2.32
N LEU A 15 -6.54 12.19 1.15
CA LEU A 15 -7.56 11.17 0.92
C LEU A 15 -7.01 9.75 1.10
N ALA A 16 -5.73 9.52 0.78
CA ALA A 16 -5.04 8.24 0.97
C ALA A 16 -5.04 7.75 2.43
N LYS A 17 -5.37 8.60 3.41
CA LYS A 17 -5.51 8.20 4.81
C LYS A 17 -6.90 7.65 5.16
N ALA A 18 -7.88 7.79 4.26
CA ALA A 18 -9.27 7.41 4.47
C ALA A 18 -9.58 6.02 3.88
N THR A 19 -8.62 5.09 3.85
CA THR A 19 -8.76 3.74 3.25
C THR A 19 -9.87 2.89 3.86
N THR A 20 -10.34 3.24 5.06
CA THR A 20 -11.47 2.59 5.73
C THR A 20 -12.84 3.14 5.30
N ALA A 21 -12.88 4.13 4.39
CA ALA A 21 -14.12 4.69 3.90
C ALA A 21 -14.93 3.64 3.12
N ILE A 22 -16.19 3.49 3.51
CA ILE A 22 -17.15 2.60 2.85
C ILE A 22 -17.95 3.35 1.77
N VAL A 23 -18.25 4.62 2.03
CA VAL A 23 -18.97 5.51 1.11
C VAL A 23 -18.12 6.75 0.90
N LEU A 24 -17.92 7.14 -0.36
CA LEU A 24 -17.20 8.34 -0.75
C LEU A 24 -17.96 9.11 -1.83
N ASP A 25 -18.17 10.39 -1.60
CA ASP A 25 -18.83 11.28 -2.55
C ASP A 25 -17.85 12.36 -3.00
N LEU A 26 -17.59 12.43 -4.31
CA LEU A 26 -16.75 13.43 -4.97
C LEU A 26 -17.56 14.28 -5.97
N THR A 27 -18.89 14.18 -5.96
CA THR A 27 -19.77 14.88 -6.89
C THR A 27 -19.68 16.41 -6.73
N GLU A 28 -20.21 17.14 -7.71
CA GLU A 28 -20.21 18.62 -7.68
C GLU A 28 -18.82 19.27 -7.53
N ASN A 29 -17.74 18.55 -7.87
CA ASN A 29 -16.40 19.10 -7.94
C ASN A 29 -15.92 19.24 -9.38
N PRO A 30 -15.10 20.27 -9.69
CA PRO A 30 -14.51 20.47 -11.03
C PRO A 30 -13.33 19.51 -11.30
N LEU A 31 -13.51 18.22 -10.99
CA LEU A 31 -12.53 17.17 -11.23
C LEU A 31 -12.57 16.74 -12.71
N THR A 32 -11.44 16.83 -13.40
CA THR A 32 -11.32 16.45 -14.81
C THR A 32 -10.71 15.07 -15.00
N THR A 33 -9.93 14.59 -14.02
CA THR A 33 -9.31 13.26 -14.03
C THR A 33 -9.21 12.71 -12.62
N LEU A 34 -9.13 11.37 -12.53
CA LEU A 34 -8.76 10.65 -11.32
C LEU A 34 -7.38 10.04 -11.58
N PRO A 35 -6.29 10.53 -10.95
CA PRO A 35 -4.97 9.95 -11.16
C PRO A 35 -4.94 8.47 -10.79
N ASP A 36 -4.20 7.68 -11.57
CA ASP A 36 -4.01 6.25 -11.29
C ASP A 36 -3.48 6.04 -9.88
N GLY A 37 -4.10 5.12 -9.16
CA GLY A 37 -3.74 4.80 -7.79
C GLY A 37 -4.24 5.79 -6.72
N SER A 38 -5.06 6.79 -7.07
CA SER A 38 -5.68 7.69 -6.08
C SER A 38 -6.52 6.97 -5.03
N PHE A 39 -6.96 5.75 -5.35
CA PHE A 39 -7.80 4.89 -4.50
C PHE A 39 -7.06 3.62 -4.05
N LEU A 40 -5.72 3.62 -4.06
CA LEU A 40 -4.93 2.53 -3.46
C LEU A 40 -5.28 2.37 -1.98
N GLY A 41 -5.41 1.12 -1.54
CA GLY A 41 -5.78 0.75 -0.19
C GLY A 41 -7.28 0.90 0.15
N PHE A 42 -8.12 1.47 -0.72
CA PHE A 42 -9.56 1.54 -0.51
C PHE A 42 -10.23 0.18 -0.78
N ILE A 43 -9.98 -0.79 0.10
CA ILE A 43 -10.47 -2.18 -0.04
C ILE A 43 -11.90 -2.39 0.48
N HIS A 44 -12.48 -1.38 1.14
CA HIS A 44 -13.80 -1.45 1.77
C HIS A 44 -14.84 -0.56 1.10
N LEU A 45 -14.51 0.04 -0.04
CA LEU A 45 -15.34 1.06 -0.67
C LEU A 45 -16.54 0.38 -1.35
N GLN A 46 -17.73 0.55 -0.80
CA GLN A 46 -18.96 -0.03 -1.37
C GLN A 46 -19.72 0.93 -2.27
N SER A 47 -19.57 2.24 -2.06
CA SER A 47 -20.24 3.27 -2.87
C SER A 47 -19.29 4.42 -3.12
N LEU A 48 -19.07 4.73 -4.40
CA LEU A 48 -18.30 5.88 -4.84
C LEU A 48 -19.12 6.68 -5.85
N ALA A 49 -19.40 7.94 -5.55
CA ALA A 49 -20.02 8.86 -6.48
C ALA A 49 -18.96 9.81 -7.04
N VAL A 50 -18.88 9.91 -8.36
CA VAL A 50 -17.96 10.81 -9.07
C VAL A 50 -18.70 11.67 -10.09
N PRO A 51 -18.16 12.83 -10.50
CA PRO A 51 -18.71 13.60 -11.62
C PRO A 51 -18.92 12.73 -12.87
N LEU A 52 -20.03 12.92 -13.59
CA LEU A 52 -20.47 12.07 -14.70
C LEU A 52 -19.39 11.81 -15.79
N MET A 53 -18.55 12.81 -16.04
CA MET A 53 -17.47 12.74 -17.04
C MET A 53 -16.32 11.82 -16.65
N LEU A 54 -16.20 11.46 -15.37
CA LEU A 54 -15.17 10.57 -14.85
C LEU A 54 -15.65 9.12 -14.87
N GLU A 55 -14.72 8.20 -15.10
CA GLU A 55 -14.98 6.78 -14.95
C GLU A 55 -14.77 6.31 -13.52
N CYS A 56 -15.41 5.19 -13.19
CA CYS A 56 -15.15 4.52 -11.92
C CYS A 56 -13.69 4.05 -11.88
N PRO A 57 -12.97 4.26 -10.76
CA PRO A 57 -11.62 3.74 -10.61
C PRO A 57 -11.58 2.23 -10.81
N GLY A 58 -10.58 1.74 -11.55
CA GLY A 58 -10.49 0.33 -11.95
C GLY A 58 -11.41 -0.09 -13.09
N GLY A 59 -12.14 0.85 -13.71
CA GLY A 59 -13.10 0.58 -14.78
C GLY A 59 -14.41 -0.03 -14.27
N SER A 60 -15.32 -0.38 -15.19
CA SER A 60 -16.60 -1.01 -14.83
C SER A 60 -16.45 -2.37 -14.16
N ASP A 61 -15.39 -3.11 -14.50
CA ASP A 61 -15.18 -4.48 -14.03
C ASP A 61 -14.75 -4.54 -12.56
N ALA A 62 -14.28 -3.43 -11.99
CA ALA A 62 -13.95 -3.31 -10.58
C ALA A 62 -15.19 -3.19 -9.67
N TRP A 63 -16.39 -3.06 -10.25
CA TRP A 63 -17.63 -2.78 -9.53
C TRP A 63 -18.74 -3.78 -9.88
N GLN A 64 -19.67 -3.98 -8.96
CA GLN A 64 -20.83 -4.85 -9.17
C GLN A 64 -21.84 -4.17 -10.08
N ASP A 65 -22.03 -2.86 -9.88
CA ASP A 65 -22.93 -2.04 -10.67
C ASP A 65 -22.33 -0.63 -10.88
N VAL A 66 -22.53 -0.08 -12.07
CA VAL A 66 -22.13 1.28 -12.42
C VAL A 66 -23.33 1.95 -13.07
N THR A 67 -23.93 2.88 -12.35
CA THR A 67 -25.13 3.59 -12.77
C THR A 67 -24.85 5.08 -12.95
N VAL A 68 -25.73 5.73 -13.70
CA VAL A 68 -25.73 7.19 -13.84
C VAL A 68 -26.91 7.72 -13.05
N ASP A 69 -26.64 8.61 -12.10
CA ASP A 69 -27.66 9.30 -11.31
C ASP A 69 -27.53 10.81 -11.49
N GLY A 70 -28.44 11.39 -12.27
CA GLY A 70 -28.39 12.80 -12.66
C GLY A 70 -27.08 13.18 -13.36
N SER A 71 -26.30 14.05 -12.71
CA SER A 71 -24.99 14.53 -13.17
C SER A 71 -23.81 13.78 -12.53
N SER A 72 -24.07 12.64 -11.91
CA SER A 72 -23.08 11.80 -11.24
C SER A 72 -23.04 10.39 -11.82
N ARG A 73 -21.87 9.76 -11.70
CA ARG A 73 -21.68 8.34 -11.93
C ARG A 73 -21.49 7.67 -10.58
N LEU A 74 -22.27 6.62 -10.34
CA LEU A 74 -22.31 5.89 -9.10
C LEU A 74 -21.71 4.50 -9.31
N CYS A 75 -20.62 4.22 -8.60
CA CYS A 75 -19.91 2.96 -8.62
C CYS A 75 -20.26 2.19 -7.34
N GLN A 76 -20.92 1.04 -7.48
CA GLN A 76 -21.44 0.28 -6.35
C GLN A 76 -20.90 -1.14 -6.28
N GLY A 77 -20.65 -1.58 -5.06
CA GLY A 77 -20.21 -2.93 -4.74
C GLY A 77 -18.85 -3.25 -5.37
N GLN A 78 -17.77 -2.70 -4.83
CA GLN A 78 -16.42 -3.04 -5.27
C GLN A 78 -16.22 -4.56 -5.27
N ARG A 79 -15.78 -5.09 -6.42
CA ARG A 79 -15.44 -6.49 -6.57
C ARG A 79 -14.04 -6.76 -6.06
N ASN A 80 -13.83 -7.94 -5.48
CA ASN A 80 -12.50 -8.39 -5.13
C ASN A 80 -11.79 -8.91 -6.40
N PRO A 81 -10.73 -8.24 -6.89
CA PRO A 81 -10.01 -8.68 -8.09
C PRO A 81 -9.32 -10.05 -7.93
N CYS A 82 -9.06 -10.51 -6.70
CA CYS A 82 -8.51 -11.83 -6.44
C CYS A 82 -9.53 -12.98 -6.58
N ASN A 83 -10.84 -12.68 -6.65
CA ASN A 83 -11.90 -13.69 -6.79
C ASN A 83 -12.25 -13.98 -8.27
N SER A 84 -11.58 -13.34 -9.23
CA SER A 84 -11.87 -13.51 -10.65
C SER A 84 -11.43 -14.90 -11.13
N SER A 85 -12.33 -15.61 -11.81
CA SER A 85 -12.08 -16.92 -12.41
C SER A 85 -11.29 -16.87 -13.73
N VAL A 86 -10.82 -15.69 -14.13
CA VAL A 86 -10.01 -15.54 -15.34
C VAL A 86 -8.62 -16.05 -15.03
N GLU A 87 -8.24 -17.07 -15.78
CA GLU A 87 -7.01 -17.89 -15.88
C GLU A 87 -5.64 -17.20 -15.82
N LEU A 88 -5.54 -15.96 -15.37
CA LEU A 88 -4.29 -15.44 -14.84
C LEU A 88 -4.36 -15.66 -13.34
N ALA A 89 -3.83 -16.80 -12.89
CA ALA A 89 -3.25 -16.86 -11.56
C ALA A 89 -2.37 -15.61 -11.45
N TRP A 90 -2.88 -14.58 -10.76
CA TRP A 90 -2.15 -13.33 -10.56
C TRP A 90 -0.75 -13.75 -10.15
N PRO A 91 0.33 -13.29 -10.83
CA PRO A 91 1.64 -13.91 -10.76
C PRO A 91 2.34 -13.49 -9.46
N CYS A 92 1.66 -13.71 -8.35
CA CYS A 92 2.20 -13.65 -7.03
C CYS A 92 3.30 -14.72 -6.96
N PRO A 93 4.50 -14.35 -6.45
CA PRO A 93 5.58 -15.30 -6.29
C PRO A 93 5.17 -16.45 -5.37
N GLU A 94 5.96 -17.51 -5.37
CA GLU A 94 5.81 -18.60 -4.40
C GLU A 94 5.75 -18.05 -2.96
N ASN A 95 4.97 -18.71 -2.11
CA ASN A 95 4.74 -18.29 -0.71
C ASN A 95 4.06 -16.91 -0.55
N SER A 96 3.27 -16.50 -1.55
CA SER A 96 2.45 -15.29 -1.45
C SER A 96 1.03 -15.51 -1.95
N VAL A 97 0.11 -14.72 -1.41
CA VAL A 97 -1.32 -14.76 -1.71
C VAL A 97 -1.76 -13.43 -2.30
N CYS A 98 -2.72 -13.50 -3.22
CA CYS A 98 -3.36 -12.30 -3.77
C CYS A 98 -4.18 -11.60 -2.67
N ALA A 99 -4.03 -10.29 -2.59
CA ALA A 99 -4.86 -9.41 -1.78
C ALA A 99 -5.33 -8.22 -2.61
N ALA A 100 -6.54 -7.73 -2.35
CA ALA A 100 -7.02 -6.51 -2.97
C ALA A 100 -6.24 -5.28 -2.47
N ASP A 101 -6.08 -4.27 -3.31
CA ASP A 101 -5.43 -3.00 -2.94
C ASP A 101 -6.19 -1.77 -3.45
N GLY A 102 -7.51 -1.89 -3.58
CA GLY A 102 -8.38 -0.84 -4.10
C GLY A 102 -9.16 -1.27 -5.34
N PRO A 103 -10.02 -0.39 -5.90
CA PRO A 103 -10.85 -0.73 -7.06
C PRO A 103 -9.97 -1.05 -8.27
N GLY A 104 -9.99 -2.31 -8.72
CA GLY A 104 -9.18 -2.79 -9.84
C GLY A 104 -7.69 -3.02 -9.54
N PHE A 105 -7.25 -2.89 -8.29
CA PHE A 105 -5.85 -3.06 -7.88
C PHE A 105 -5.65 -4.31 -7.03
N VAL A 106 -4.53 -4.99 -7.25
CA VAL A 106 -4.07 -6.18 -6.50
C VAL A 106 -2.69 -5.96 -5.94
N GLN A 107 -2.40 -6.62 -4.82
CA GLN A 107 -1.07 -6.76 -4.24
C GLN A 107 -0.82 -8.21 -3.84
N CYS A 108 0.45 -8.62 -3.78
CA CYS A 108 0.83 -9.94 -3.30
C CYS A 108 1.41 -9.82 -1.90
N LEU A 109 0.75 -10.43 -0.93
CA LEU A 109 1.19 -10.47 0.46
C LEU A 109 1.83 -11.83 0.74
N CYS A 110 2.92 -11.84 1.51
CA CYS A 110 3.52 -13.11 1.91
C CYS A 110 2.56 -13.90 2.78
N ASP A 111 2.44 -15.19 2.47
CA ASP A 111 1.71 -16.11 3.32
C ASP A 111 2.53 -16.39 4.58
N SER A 112 1.87 -16.53 5.73
CA SER A 112 2.58 -16.83 6.97
C SER A 112 3.16 -18.24 6.91
N PRO A 113 4.43 -18.49 7.29
CA PRO A 113 5.37 -17.63 8.03
C PRO A 113 6.40 -16.85 7.18
N PHE A 114 6.19 -16.72 5.87
CA PHE A 114 7.13 -16.11 4.96
C PHE A 114 7.09 -14.58 5.02
N HIS A 115 8.23 -13.94 4.76
CA HIS A 115 8.35 -12.48 4.75
C HIS A 115 9.54 -12.02 3.90
N GLY A 116 9.69 -10.69 3.77
CA GLY A 116 10.78 -10.05 3.04
C GLY A 116 10.54 -9.97 1.53
N TYR A 117 11.59 -9.60 0.80
CA TYR A 117 11.50 -9.46 -0.66
C TYR A 117 11.16 -10.80 -1.31
N LYS A 118 10.08 -10.82 -2.10
CA LYS A 118 9.54 -12.02 -2.78
C LYS A 118 9.21 -13.19 -1.86
N CYS A 119 8.98 -12.95 -0.56
CA CYS A 119 8.59 -14.00 0.40
C CYS A 119 9.59 -15.16 0.50
N LEU A 120 10.88 -14.87 0.30
CA LEU A 120 11.95 -15.87 0.32
C LEU A 120 12.52 -16.17 1.71
N ARG A 121 12.13 -15.41 2.74
CA ARG A 121 12.61 -15.61 4.11
C ARG A 121 11.53 -16.23 4.96
N GLU A 122 11.93 -17.16 5.79
CA GLU A 122 11.09 -17.85 6.76
C GLU A 122 11.75 -17.79 8.14
N GLY A 123 10.93 -17.73 9.20
CA GLY A 123 11.41 -17.69 10.59
C GLY A 123 11.86 -16.31 11.06
N THR A 124 12.54 -16.23 12.19
CA THR A 124 12.98 -14.96 12.79
C THR A 124 14.45 -14.70 12.52
N PHE A 125 14.81 -13.44 12.23
CA PHE A 125 16.22 -13.05 12.14
C PHE A 125 16.93 -13.30 13.49
N PRO A 126 18.08 -14.03 13.52
CA PRO A 126 18.74 -14.41 14.77
C PRO A 126 19.53 -13.22 15.36
N MET A 127 18.80 -12.28 15.95
CA MET A 127 19.31 -10.99 16.41
C MET A 127 20.43 -11.12 17.44
N LEU A 128 20.37 -12.12 18.32
CA LEU A 128 21.38 -12.38 19.34
C LEU A 128 22.73 -12.80 18.72
N LEU A 129 22.71 -13.64 17.69
CA LEU A 129 23.94 -14.11 17.03
C LEU A 129 24.64 -12.94 16.34
N PHE A 130 23.90 -12.18 15.52
CA PHE A 130 24.46 -11.04 14.80
C PHE A 130 24.89 -9.91 15.74
N GLY A 131 24.04 -9.55 16.72
CA GLY A 131 24.36 -8.52 17.70
C GLY A 131 25.55 -8.91 18.58
N GLY A 132 25.68 -10.18 18.95
CA GLY A 132 26.82 -10.70 19.71
C GLY A 132 28.13 -10.61 18.93
N ILE A 133 28.14 -11.03 17.67
CA ILE A 133 29.35 -10.95 16.82
C ILE A 133 29.74 -9.49 16.57
N LEU A 134 28.78 -8.64 16.18
CA LEU A 134 29.05 -7.24 15.91
C LEU A 134 29.53 -6.50 17.18
N GLY A 135 28.87 -6.74 18.31
CA GLY A 135 29.24 -6.15 19.60
C GLY A 135 30.64 -6.53 20.05
N THR A 136 30.99 -7.82 19.98
CA THR A 136 32.31 -8.32 20.38
C THR A 136 33.43 -7.77 19.48
N ALA A 137 33.22 -7.74 18.16
CA ALA A 137 34.16 -7.15 17.21
C ALA A 137 34.36 -5.65 17.49
N THR A 138 33.28 -4.91 17.74
CA THR A 138 33.33 -3.47 18.02
C THR A 138 34.09 -3.18 19.30
N VAL A 139 33.78 -3.87 20.41
CA VAL A 139 34.48 -3.71 21.69
C VAL A 139 35.95 -4.05 21.55
N SER A 140 36.28 -5.14 20.86
CA SER A 140 37.67 -5.55 20.63
C SER A 140 38.44 -4.49 19.86
N LEU A 141 37.87 -3.95 18.78
CA LEU A 141 38.49 -2.89 18.00
C LEU A 141 38.64 -1.60 18.81
N SER A 142 37.64 -1.21 19.60
CA SER A 142 37.72 -0.05 20.49
C SER A 142 38.83 -0.20 21.53
N LEU A 143 38.99 -1.39 22.14
CA LEU A 143 40.08 -1.66 23.09
C LEU A 143 41.45 -1.63 22.41
N LEU A 144 41.58 -2.17 21.21
CA LEU A 144 42.82 -2.12 20.42
C LEU A 144 43.19 -0.68 20.04
N LEU A 145 42.24 0.10 19.54
CA LEU A 145 42.45 1.51 19.19
C LEU A 145 42.80 2.33 20.44
N TRP A 146 42.12 2.09 21.57
CA TRP A 146 42.47 2.70 22.84
C TRP A 146 43.90 2.37 23.27
N GLY A 147 44.27 1.09 23.22
CA GLY A 147 45.60 0.62 23.63
C GLY A 147 46.72 1.16 22.76
N THR A 148 46.51 1.25 21.44
CA THR A 148 47.53 1.67 20.47
C THR A 148 47.60 3.19 20.31
N GLN A 149 46.47 3.88 20.17
CA GLN A 149 46.44 5.33 19.93
C GLN A 149 46.58 6.15 21.20
N ARG A 150 45.94 5.76 22.32
CA ARG A 150 45.97 6.55 23.56
C ARG A 150 47.25 6.39 24.36
N ARG A 151 47.97 5.26 24.21
CA ARG A 151 49.31 5.08 24.83
C ARG A 151 50.39 5.90 24.13
N LYS A 152 50.25 6.19 22.83
CA LYS A 152 51.21 7.01 22.06
C LYS A 152 51.03 8.52 22.26
N ALA A 153 49.93 8.97 22.88
CA ALA A 153 49.70 10.37 23.22
C ALA A 153 50.35 10.81 24.56
N LYS A 154 51.03 9.90 25.28
CA LYS A 154 51.72 10.18 26.55
C LYS A 154 53.26 10.20 26.42
N THR A 155 53.78 10.76 25.32
CA THR A 155 55.20 11.10 25.23
C THR A 155 55.30 12.59 24.91
N PRO A 156 55.79 13.45 25.83
CA PRO A 156 56.19 14.81 25.50
C PRO A 156 57.41 14.82 24.57
#